data_AF-A0A3B9D1S6-F1
#
_entry.id   AF-A0A3B9D1S6-F1
#
_cell.length_a   1.000
_cell.length_b   1.000
_cell.length_c   1.000
_cell.angle_alpha   90.00
_cell.angle_beta   90.00
_cell.angle_gamma   90.00
#
_symmetry.space_group_name_H-M   'P 1'
#
loop_
_entity.id
_entity.type
_entity.pdbx_description
1 polymer ?
#
loop_
_entity_poly.entity_id
_entity_poly.type
_entity_poly.pdbx_seq_one_letter_code
_entity_poly.pdbx_strand_id
1 'polypeptide(L)'
;MEVRSLSGMNMSKTQLQTGDLVIYRQRKHGRQPALHARNVVPSPNGDDYSFTVKKYWVVSEVRPDGTLVTTSNTGKQRVVDQDDPLLTRATWMQRILYGSRFPNVNAVDCDSKAA
;
A
#
# COMPACT_ATOMS: atom_id res chain seq x y z
N MET A 1 -29.33 10.37 -27.88
CA MET A 1 -29.01 9.11 -27.18
C MET A 1 -28.29 9.48 -25.90
N GLU A 2 -29.02 9.50 -24.79
CA GLU A 2 -28.55 10.00 -23.50
C GLU A 2 -28.00 8.83 -22.69
N VAL A 3 -26.67 8.75 -22.57
CA VAL A 3 -26.02 7.76 -21.71
C VAL A 3 -25.95 8.32 -20.30
N ARG A 4 -26.84 7.81 -19.44
CA ARG A 4 -26.86 8.04 -17.99
C ARG A 4 -25.53 7.56 -17.40
N SER A 5 -24.62 8.49 -17.17
CA SER A 5 -23.37 8.23 -16.45
C SER A 5 -23.71 8.02 -14.97
N LEU A 6 -23.64 6.76 -14.52
CA LEU A 6 -23.92 6.38 -13.14
C LEU A 6 -22.85 6.98 -12.22
N SER A 7 -23.27 7.98 -11.45
CA SER A 7 -22.88 8.28 -10.06
C SER A 7 -21.72 7.42 -9.52
N GLY A 8 -20.49 7.93 -9.62
CA GLY A 8 -19.39 7.46 -8.80
C GLY A 8 -19.65 7.89 -7.36
N MET A 9 -20.06 6.94 -6.52
CA MET A 9 -20.18 7.13 -5.08
C MET A 9 -18.88 7.69 -4.52
N ASN A 10 -18.89 8.95 -4.08
CA ASN A 10 -17.84 9.52 -3.23
C ASN A 10 -17.82 8.73 -1.91
N MET A 11 -17.09 7.61 -1.89
CA MET A 11 -16.66 6.98 -0.65
C MET A 11 -15.76 8.02 0.01
N SER A 12 -16.26 8.69 1.05
CA SER A 12 -15.45 9.52 1.93
C SER A 12 -14.23 8.71 2.34
N LYS A 13 -13.05 9.02 1.77
CA LYS A 13 -11.80 8.32 2.08
C LYS A 13 -11.55 8.60 3.55
N THR A 14 -11.82 7.62 4.41
CA THR A 14 -11.54 7.77 5.85
C THR A 14 -10.07 8.09 5.98
N GLN A 15 -9.78 9.22 6.64
CA GLN A 15 -8.40 9.67 6.79
C GLN A 15 -7.59 8.59 7.50
N LEU A 16 -6.39 8.34 6.97
CA LEU A 16 -5.48 7.36 7.54
C LEU A 16 -4.84 7.95 8.79
N GLN A 17 -4.70 7.12 9.82
CA GLN A 17 -4.13 7.52 11.10
C GLN A 17 -2.86 6.72 11.39
N THR A 18 -2.01 7.24 12.28
CA THR A 18 -0.87 6.48 12.80
C THR A 18 -1.34 5.14 13.37
N GLY A 19 -0.60 4.07 13.08
CA GLY A 19 -0.94 2.68 13.43
C GLY A 19 -1.83 1.98 12.40
N ASP A 20 -2.38 2.69 11.40
CA ASP A 20 -3.17 2.04 10.35
C ASP A 20 -2.30 1.11 9.49
N LEU A 21 -2.84 -0.09 9.26
CA LEU A 21 -2.26 -1.05 8.34
C LEU A 21 -2.71 -0.69 6.92
N VAL A 22 -1.74 -0.52 6.03
CA VAL A 22 -1.97 -0.08 4.65
C VAL A 22 -1.32 -1.03 3.66
N ILE A 23 -1.97 -1.20 2.52
CA ILE A 23 -1.50 -2.02 1.42
C ILE A 23 -1.22 -1.11 0.23
N TYR A 24 0.02 -1.13 -0.24
CA TYR A 24 0.45 -0.37 -1.40
C TYR A 24 0.59 -1.28 -2.63
N ARG A 25 0.00 -0.87 -3.75
CA ARG A 25 0.08 -1.58 -5.03
C ARG A 25 1.19 -1.00 -5.89
N GLN A 26 2.35 -1.65 -5.91
CA GLN A 26 3.46 -1.22 -6.74
C GLN A 26 3.51 -2.01 -8.05
N ARG A 27 3.49 -1.30 -9.19
CA ARG A 27 3.81 -1.90 -10.50
C ARG A 27 5.32 -2.06 -10.64
N LYS A 28 5.75 -3.17 -11.23
CA LYS A 28 7.15 -3.48 -11.52
C LYS A 28 7.25 -4.13 -12.89
N HIS A 29 8.41 -3.95 -13.51
CA HIS A 29 8.79 -4.59 -14.76
C HIS A 29 10.10 -5.37 -14.55
N GLY A 30 10.22 -6.53 -15.18
CA GLY A 30 11.46 -7.29 -15.25
C GLY A 30 11.27 -8.75 -15.66
N ARG A 31 12.39 -9.42 -15.91
CA ARG A 31 12.46 -10.80 -16.42
C ARG A 31 11.87 -11.86 -15.50
N GLN A 32 11.89 -11.61 -14.18
CA GLN A 32 11.43 -12.56 -13.18
C GLN A 32 10.33 -11.95 -12.31
N PRO A 33 9.08 -12.45 -12.39
CA PRO A 33 8.02 -12.00 -11.50
C PRO A 33 8.32 -12.38 -10.04
N ALA A 34 7.96 -11.48 -9.13
CA ALA A 34 8.15 -11.72 -7.69
C ALA A 34 7.25 -12.84 -7.15
N LEU A 35 7.64 -13.47 -6.04
CA LEU A 35 6.94 -14.59 -5.38
C LEU A 35 5.44 -14.32 -5.05
N HIS A 36 4.99 -13.07 -5.07
CA HIS A 36 3.59 -12.67 -4.88
C HIS A 36 3.10 -11.66 -5.93
N ALA A 37 3.71 -11.68 -7.10
CA ALA A 37 3.29 -10.90 -8.25
C ALA A 37 1.85 -11.29 -8.65
N ARG A 38 1.04 -10.28 -8.93
CA ARG A 38 -0.32 -10.41 -9.50
C ARG A 38 -0.38 -9.65 -10.81
N ASN A 39 -1.37 -9.97 -11.65
CA ASN A 39 -1.55 -9.36 -12.97
C ASN A 39 -0.24 -9.42 -13.78
N VAL A 40 0.36 -10.60 -13.85
CA VAL A 40 1.60 -10.84 -14.59
C VAL A 40 1.25 -10.89 -16.08
N VAL A 41 1.79 -9.95 -16.85
CA VAL A 41 1.57 -9.85 -18.29
C VAL A 41 2.93 -9.85 -18.97
N PRO A 42 3.19 -10.75 -19.94
CA PRO A 42 4.41 -10.71 -20.73
C PRO A 42 4.44 -9.44 -21.57
N SER A 43 5.62 -8.86 -21.74
CA SER A 43 5.80 -7.73 -22.64
C SER A 43 5.63 -8.19 -24.09
N PRO A 44 5.17 -7.32 -25.00
CA PRO A 44 4.91 -7.70 -26.40
C PRO A 44 6.08 -8.39 -27.11
N ASN A 45 7.32 -8.05 -26.71
CA ASN A 45 8.56 -8.59 -27.30
C ASN A 45 9.25 -9.66 -26.43
N GLY A 46 8.57 -10.21 -25.42
CA GLY A 46 8.93 -11.49 -24.78
C GLY A 46 10.03 -11.48 -23.71
N ASP A 47 10.86 -10.45 -23.61
CA ASP A 47 11.99 -10.47 -22.67
C ASP A 47 11.62 -10.20 -21.20
N ASP A 48 10.56 -9.43 -20.96
CA ASP A 48 10.20 -8.94 -19.63
C ASP A 48 8.74 -9.17 -19.30
N TYR A 49 8.42 -9.19 -18.00
CA TYR A 49 7.06 -9.20 -17.49
C TYR A 49 6.71 -7.89 -16.81
N SER A 50 5.47 -7.46 -16.99
CA SER A 50 4.84 -6.41 -16.19
C SER A 50 4.02 -7.08 -15.10
N PHE A 51 4.22 -6.69 -13.84
CA PHE A 51 3.49 -7.28 -12.74
C PHE A 51 3.25 -6.30 -11.59
N THR A 52 2.23 -6.59 -10.79
CA THR A 52 1.88 -5.79 -9.60
C THR A 52 2.23 -6.55 -8.33
N VAL A 53 2.95 -5.90 -7.43
CA VAL A 53 3.29 -6.45 -6.11
C VAL A 53 2.58 -5.64 -5.04
N LYS A 54 1.90 -6.33 -4.13
CA LYS A 54 1.34 -5.72 -2.91
C LYS A 54 2.43 -5.62 -1.86
N LYS A 55 2.59 -4.43 -1.29
CA LYS A 55 3.45 -4.17 -0.14
C LYS A 55 2.57 -3.89 1.08
N TYR A 56 2.97 -4.44 2.22
CA TYR A 56 2.24 -4.36 3.48
C TYR A 56 3.02 -3.45 4.41
N TRP A 57 2.45 -2.32 4.76
CA TRP A 57 3.07 -1.29 5.59
C TRP A 57 2.15 -0.90 6.74
N VAL A 58 2.73 -0.21 7.71
CA VAL A 58 2.02 0.48 8.79
C VAL A 58 2.30 1.97 8.67
N VAL A 59 1.31 2.81 8.93
CA VAL A 59 1.50 4.26 9.04
C VAL A 59 2.20 4.54 10.37
N SER A 60 3.42 5.05 10.32
CA SER A 60 4.17 5.45 11.52
C SER A 60 3.93 6.92 11.88
N GLU A 61 3.61 7.76 10.90
CA GLU A 61 3.38 9.19 11.12
C GLU A 61 2.41 9.74 10.06
N VAL A 62 1.52 10.63 10.47
CA VAL A 62 0.69 11.45 9.58
C VAL A 62 1.19 12.88 9.69
N ARG A 63 1.66 13.44 8.59
CA ARG A 63 2.18 14.81 8.55
C ARG A 63 1.08 15.81 8.23
N PRO A 64 1.21 17.07 8.69
CA PRO A 64 0.21 18.11 8.45
C PRO A 64 0.10 18.53 6.98
N ASP A 65 1.07 18.18 6.14
CA ASP A 65 1.08 18.42 4.69
C ASP A 65 0.25 17.39 3.90
N GLY A 66 -0.38 16.42 4.57
CA GLY A 66 -1.17 15.37 3.93
C GLY A 66 -0.35 14.16 3.48
N THR A 67 0.94 14.12 3.81
CA THR A 67 1.78 12.95 3.55
C THR A 67 1.84 12.01 4.75
N LEU A 68 2.08 10.74 4.49
CA LEU A 68 2.17 9.66 5.46
C LEU A 68 3.57 9.07 5.44
N VAL A 69 4.18 8.94 6.61
CA VAL A 69 5.37 8.10 6.77
C VAL A 69 4.88 6.69 7.05
N THR A 70 5.34 5.75 6.24
CA THR A 70 4.97 4.34 6.32
C THR A 70 6.21 3.48 6.52
N THR A 71 6.09 2.46 7.37
CA THR A 71 7.17 1.53 7.69
C THR A 71 6.83 0.15 7.16
N SER A 72 7.82 -0.52 6.57
CA SER A 72 7.70 -1.91 6.11
C SER A 72 8.19 -2.92 7.15
N ASN A 73 7.95 -4.22 6.94
CA ASN A 73 8.46 -5.28 7.82
C ASN A 73 10.00 -5.28 7.96
N THR A 74 10.72 -4.74 6.98
CA THR A 74 12.19 -4.59 7.03
C THR A 74 12.63 -3.31 7.75
N GLY A 75 11.71 -2.56 8.36
CA GLY A 75 12.00 -1.27 9.01
C GLY A 75 12.21 -0.10 8.04
N LYS A 76 12.23 -0.34 6.73
CA LYS A 76 12.40 0.74 5.75
C LYS A 76 11.18 1.66 5.77
N GLN A 77 11.43 2.95 5.99
CA GLN A 77 10.43 4.01 5.94
C GLN A 77 10.25 4.54 4.51
N ARG A 78 9.02 4.99 4.21
CA ARG A 78 8.66 5.66 2.96
C ARG A 78 7.60 6.72 3.18
N VAL A 79 7.77 7.87 2.53
CA VAL A 79 6.76 8.92 2.48
C VAL A 79 5.85 8.68 1.28
N VAL A 80 4.54 8.68 1.51
CA VAL A 80 3.51 8.53 0.48
C VAL A 80 2.38 9.53 0.71
N ASP A 81 1.71 9.93 -0.35
CA ASP A 81 0.54 10.80 -0.24
C ASP A 81 -0.65 10.02 0.33
N GLN A 82 -1.41 10.63 1.24
CA GLN A 82 -2.59 10.03 1.83
C GLN A 82 -3.68 9.75 0.78
N ASP A 83 -3.75 10.57 -0.26
CA ASP A 83 -4.71 10.48 -1.35
C ASP A 83 -4.25 9.60 -2.51
N ASP A 84 -3.05 9.00 -2.44
CA ASP A 84 -2.54 8.08 -3.46
C ASP A 84 -3.55 6.94 -3.75
N PRO A 85 -3.99 6.74 -5.00
CA PRO A 85 -4.94 5.69 -5.38
C PRO A 85 -4.34 4.26 -5.31
N LEU A 86 -3.01 4.16 -5.25
CA LEU A 86 -2.29 2.89 -5.08
C LEU A 86 -2.21 2.48 -3.60
N LEU A 87 -2.45 3.42 -2.68
CA LEU A 87 -2.48 3.19 -1.25
C LEU A 87 -3.92 2.91 -0.79
N THR A 88 -4.11 1.81 -0.06
CA THR A 88 -5.44 1.43 0.46
C THR A 88 -5.31 0.94 1.89
N ARG A 89 -6.25 1.37 2.75
CA ARG A 89 -6.36 0.84 4.12
C ARG A 89 -6.65 -0.66 4.08
N ALA A 90 -5.96 -1.43 4.91
CA ALA A 90 -6.22 -2.86 5.02
C ALA A 90 -7.59 -3.08 5.67
N THR A 91 -8.46 -3.81 4.98
CA THR A 91 -9.75 -4.26 5.52
C THR A 91 -9.55 -5.22 6.70
N TRP A 92 -10.54 -5.35 7.57
CA TRP A 92 -10.45 -6.25 8.74
C TRP A 92 -10.06 -7.69 8.37
N MET A 93 -10.65 -8.26 7.30
CA MET A 93 -10.26 -9.58 6.81
C MET A 93 -8.82 -9.64 6.29
N GLN A 94 -8.33 -8.58 5.64
CA GLN A 94 -6.94 -8.51 5.19
C GLN A 94 -5.96 -8.40 6.37
N ARG A 95 -6.36 -7.75 7.47
CA ARG A 95 -5.56 -7.68 8.70
C ARG A 95 -5.41 -9.06 9.34
N ILE A 96 -6.46 -9.88 9.33
CA ILE A 96 -6.41 -11.27 9.83
C ILE A 96 -5.60 -12.15 8.88
N LEU A 97 -5.91 -12.17 7.58
CA LEU A 97 -5.29 -13.09 6.61
C LEU A 97 -3.81 -12.76 6.34
N TYR A 98 -3.44 -11.48 6.36
CA TYR A 98 -2.08 -11.03 6.10
C TYR A 98 -1.37 -10.50 7.36
N GLY A 99 -1.87 -10.82 8.56
CA GLY A 99 -1.35 -10.30 9.82
C GLY A 99 0.16 -10.50 9.97
N SER A 100 0.68 -11.67 9.60
CA SER A 100 2.12 -11.98 9.65
C SER A 100 2.98 -11.20 8.65
N ARG A 101 2.37 -10.53 7.66
CA ARG A 101 3.07 -9.73 6.65
C ARG A 101 3.15 -8.26 7.01
N PHE A 102 2.26 -7.81 7.89
CA PHE A 102 2.34 -6.45 8.41
C PHE A 102 3.45 -6.38 9.46
N PRO A 103 4.24 -5.29 9.48
CA PRO A 103 5.13 -5.02 10.60
C PRO A 103 4.34 -4.98 11.91
N ASN A 104 4.94 -5.49 12.98
CA ASN A 104 4.35 -5.41 14.32
C ASN A 104 4.21 -3.93 14.72
N VAL A 105 2.97 -3.50 14.94
CA VAL A 105 2.64 -2.11 15.33
C VAL A 105 3.40 -1.70 16.60
N ASN A 106 3.51 -2.63 17.57
CA ASN A 106 4.23 -2.40 18.84
C ASN A 106 5.74 -2.18 18.67
N ALA A 107 6.34 -2.64 17.56
CA ALA A 107 7.77 -2.43 17.33
C ALA A 107 8.06 -1.03 16.78
N VAL A 108 7.08 -0.40 16.13
CA VAL A 108 7.24 0.92 15.49
C VAL A 108 7.20 2.04 16.53
N ASP A 109 6.50 1.82 17.64
CA ASP A 109 6.38 2.79 18.74
C ASP A 109 7.66 2.88 19.61
N CYS A 110 8.55 1.89 19.54
CA CYS A 110 9.75 1.83 20.38
C CYS A 110 10.96 2.62 19.84
N ASP A 111 10.99 2.99 18.55
CA ASP A 111 12.17 3.63 17.93
C ASP A 111 12.07 5.16 17.81
N SER A 112 10.97 5.75 18.29
CA SER A 112 10.73 7.20 18.18
C SER A 112 11.16 7.99 19.44
N LYS A 113 11.88 7.37 20.38
CA LYS A 113 12.30 7.99 21.66
C LYS A 113 13.81 7.98 21.95
N ALA A 114 14.65 7.75 20.94
CA ALA A 114 16.10 7.81 21.09
C ALA A 114 16.73 8.81 20.12
N ALA A 115 16.57 10.10 20.40
CA ALA A 115 17.50 11.17 19.99
C ALA A 115 17.30 12.39 20.90
#